data_AF-A0A2K3KUY5-F1
#
_entry.id   AF-A0A2K3KUY5-F1
#
_cell.length_a   1.000
_cell.length_b   1.000
_cell.length_c   1.000
_cell.angle_alpha   90.00
_cell.angle_beta   90.00
_cell.angle_gamma   90.00
#
_symmetry.space_group_name_H-M   'P 1'
#
loop_
_entity.id
_entity.type
_entity.pdbx_description
1 polymer ?
#
loop_
_entity_poly.entity_id
_entity_poly.type
_entity_poly.pdbx_seq_one_letter_code
_entity_poly.pdbx_strand_id
1 'polypeptide(L)'
;ITALVQATYYRLGKLFAKRGKQSATVLASGQQYTEACQDRILDAVGKSNSCGVTEFDLQNYTFSVEETEDPREGRPMDHFQVHLKEKMCDCGKFQALHLLCSHVIAACNRVNISYQAFIDDVYRVGTVNVVYDEAFPVV
;
A
#
# COMPACT_ATOMS: atom_id res chain seq x y z
N ILE A 1 -1.48 28.12 28.82
CA ILE A 1 -0.73 27.39 27.76
C ILE A 1 0.69 27.93 27.77
N THR A 2 1.72 27.08 27.82
CA THR A 2 3.12 27.55 27.87
C THR A 2 3.56 28.04 26.48
N ALA A 3 4.49 29.00 26.44
CA ALA A 3 4.96 29.61 25.18
C ALA A 3 5.47 28.57 24.15
N LEU A 4 6.07 27.47 24.64
CA LEU A 4 6.52 26.36 23.79
C LEU A 4 5.34 25.67 23.08
N VAL A 5 4.27 25.35 23.82
CA VAL A 5 3.08 24.68 23.27
C VAL A 5 2.42 25.54 22.19
N GLN A 6 2.31 26.85 22.43
CA GLN A 6 1.74 27.78 21.47
C GLN A 6 2.61 27.90 20.21
N ALA A 7 3.93 27.95 20.35
CA ALA A 7 4.85 27.98 19.20
C ALA A 7 4.79 26.68 18.37
N THR A 8 4.72 25.50 19.03
CA THR A 8 4.56 24.23 18.33
C THR A 8 3.21 24.14 17.61
N TYR A 9 2.14 24.60 18.25
CA TYR A 9 0.80 24.60 17.67
C TYR A 9 0.74 25.44 16.39
N TYR A 10 1.24 26.68 16.41
CA TYR A 10 1.28 27.52 15.21
C TYR A 10 2.16 26.97 14.10
N ARG A 11 3.28 26.32 14.44
CA ARG A 11 4.14 25.65 13.44
C ARG A 11 3.40 24.49 12.77
N LEU A 12 2.65 23.71 13.53
CA LEU A 12 1.81 22.62 13.00
C LEU A 12 0.72 23.16 12.08
N GLY A 13 -0.03 24.19 12.49
CA GLY A 13 -1.06 24.79 11.63
C GLY A 13 -0.50 25.30 10.29
N LYS A 14 0.68 25.96 10.31
CA LYS A 14 1.36 26.37 9.07
C LYS A 14 1.78 25.17 8.20
N LEU A 15 2.27 24.09 8.81
CA LEU A 15 2.64 22.87 8.09
C LEU A 15 1.43 22.19 7.45
N PHE A 16 0.33 22.03 8.18
CA PHE A 16 -0.91 21.45 7.69
C PHE A 16 -1.50 22.26 6.53
N ALA A 17 -1.57 23.59 6.66
CA ALA A 17 -2.04 24.44 5.56
C ALA A 17 -1.18 24.30 4.28
N LYS A 18 0.15 24.17 4.43
CA LYS A 18 1.04 23.93 3.30
C LYS A 18 0.78 22.56 2.67
N ARG A 19 0.66 21.51 3.48
CA ARG A 19 0.40 20.14 3.02
C ARG A 19 -0.98 20.00 2.38
N GLY A 20 -2.00 20.66 2.91
CA GLY A 20 -3.35 20.70 2.32
C GLY A 20 -3.36 21.28 0.92
N LYS A 21 -2.68 22.40 0.68
CA LYS A 21 -2.54 22.97 -0.67
C LYS A 21 -1.84 22.01 -1.65
N GLN A 22 -0.81 21.31 -1.18
CA GLN A 22 -0.11 20.29 -1.99
C GLN A 22 -1.05 19.13 -2.29
N SER A 23 -1.74 18.59 -1.28
CA SER A 23 -2.68 17.48 -1.42
C SER A 23 -3.83 17.82 -2.36
N ALA A 24 -4.39 19.04 -2.28
CA ALA A 24 -5.46 19.50 -3.17
C ALA A 24 -4.99 19.61 -4.62
N THR A 25 -3.73 19.99 -4.84
CA THR A 25 -3.14 20.04 -6.19
C THR A 25 -2.98 18.63 -6.77
N VAL A 26 -2.52 17.67 -5.96
CA VAL A 26 -2.41 16.26 -6.37
C VAL A 26 -3.80 15.66 -6.61
N LEU A 27 -4.80 16.01 -5.80
CA LEU A 27 -6.18 15.57 -6.02
C LEU A 27 -6.73 16.11 -7.35
N ALA A 28 -6.47 17.39 -7.65
CA ALA A 28 -6.89 18.03 -8.89
C ALA A 28 -6.20 17.49 -10.15
N SER A 29 -5.02 16.86 -10.03
CA SER A 29 -4.37 16.19 -11.16
C SER A 29 -5.03 14.87 -11.55
N GLY A 30 -5.99 14.37 -10.75
CA GLY A 30 -6.66 13.09 -10.96
C GLY A 30 -5.84 11.89 -10.45
N GLN A 31 -4.74 12.12 -9.74
CA GLN A 31 -3.94 11.05 -9.15
C GLN A 31 -4.74 10.28 -8.09
N GLN A 32 -4.87 8.96 -8.27
CA GLN A 32 -5.72 8.13 -7.41
C GLN A 32 -5.07 7.79 -6.07
N TYR A 33 -3.79 7.39 -6.10
CA TYR A 33 -3.02 6.94 -4.92
C TYR A 33 -1.81 7.83 -4.69
N THR A 34 -1.35 7.90 -3.45
CA THR A 34 -0.11 8.63 -3.12
C THR A 34 1.08 8.11 -3.93
N GLU A 35 2.04 8.99 -4.23
CA GLU A 35 3.26 8.65 -4.98
C GLU A 35 4.01 7.47 -4.34
N ALA A 36 4.20 7.52 -3.01
CA ALA A 36 4.83 6.43 -2.26
C ALA A 36 4.06 5.10 -2.37
N CYS A 37 2.73 5.13 -2.49
CA CYS A 37 1.94 3.93 -2.74
C CYS A 37 2.16 3.41 -4.16
N GLN A 38 2.18 4.30 -5.16
CA GLN A 38 2.39 3.94 -6.56
C GLN A 38 3.76 3.30 -6.78
N ASP A 39 4.83 3.86 -6.21
CA ASP A 39 6.18 3.31 -6.30
C ASP A 39 6.26 1.88 -5.75
N ARG A 40 5.59 1.64 -4.62
CA ARG A 40 5.53 0.31 -4.01
C ARG A 40 4.71 -0.68 -4.82
N ILE A 41 3.62 -0.22 -5.44
CA ILE A 41 2.83 -1.04 -6.37
C ILE A 41 3.70 -1.40 -7.57
N LEU A 42 4.43 -0.45 -8.15
CA LEU A 42 5.33 -0.70 -9.30
C LEU A 42 6.42 -1.71 -8.95
N ASP A 43 7.06 -1.57 -7.79
CA ASP A 43 8.04 -2.54 -7.28
C ASP A 43 7.44 -3.94 -7.09
N ALA A 44 6.27 -4.03 -6.46
CA ALA A 44 5.57 -5.30 -6.26
C ALA A 44 5.14 -5.94 -7.58
N VAL A 45 4.65 -5.15 -8.56
CA VAL A 45 4.30 -5.62 -9.91
C VAL A 45 5.55 -6.17 -10.60
N GLY A 46 6.67 -5.46 -10.55
CA GLY A 46 7.93 -5.91 -11.13
C GLY A 46 8.37 -7.27 -10.57
N LYS A 47 8.31 -7.43 -9.25
CA LYS A 47 8.67 -8.68 -8.53
C LYS A 47 7.64 -9.79 -8.68
N SER A 48 6.39 -9.49 -9.01
CA SER A 48 5.37 -10.53 -9.19
C SER A 48 5.67 -11.48 -10.36
N ASN A 49 6.49 -11.05 -11.31
CA ASN A 49 6.90 -11.89 -12.45
C ASN A 49 7.81 -13.06 -12.05
N SER A 50 8.51 -12.95 -10.92
CA SER A 50 9.30 -14.04 -10.32
C SER A 50 8.50 -14.83 -9.28
N CYS A 51 7.19 -14.66 -9.22
CA CYS A 51 6.31 -15.37 -8.28
C CYS A 51 5.38 -16.32 -9.07
N GLY A 52 5.53 -17.62 -8.89
CA GLY A 52 4.68 -18.64 -9.49
C GLY A 52 3.60 -19.13 -8.51
N VAL A 53 2.33 -19.16 -8.93
CA VAL A 53 1.27 -19.79 -8.12
C VAL A 53 1.25 -21.29 -8.40
N THR A 54 1.52 -22.11 -7.37
CA THR A 54 1.59 -23.57 -7.47
C THR A 54 0.24 -24.23 -7.20
N GLU A 55 -0.49 -23.74 -6.20
CA GLU A 55 -1.79 -24.27 -5.76
C GLU A 55 -2.74 -23.13 -5.41
N PHE A 56 -4.05 -23.33 -5.59
CA PHE A 56 -5.05 -22.34 -5.20
C PHE A 56 -6.42 -22.96 -4.92
N ASP A 57 -7.15 -22.35 -3.98
CA ASP A 57 -8.55 -22.66 -3.68
C ASP A 57 -9.39 -21.41 -3.91
N LEU A 58 -10.26 -21.47 -4.92
CA LEU A 58 -11.16 -20.38 -5.31
C LEU A 58 -12.30 -20.15 -4.31
N GLN A 59 -12.70 -21.16 -3.54
CA GLN A 59 -13.77 -20.98 -2.55
C GLN A 59 -13.27 -20.12 -1.39
N ASN A 60 -12.03 -20.34 -0.96
CA ASN A 60 -11.41 -19.63 0.15
C ASN A 60 -10.54 -18.45 -0.28
N TYR A 61 -10.22 -18.33 -1.58
CA TYR A 61 -9.27 -17.36 -2.13
C TYR A 61 -7.90 -17.45 -1.45
N THR A 62 -7.41 -18.68 -1.33
CA THR A 62 -6.09 -19.01 -0.78
C THR A 62 -5.17 -19.52 -1.88
N PHE A 63 -3.90 -19.13 -1.82
CA PHE A 63 -2.92 -19.39 -2.88
C PHE A 63 -1.57 -19.75 -2.28
N SER A 64 -0.97 -20.82 -2.77
CA SER A 64 0.44 -21.16 -2.55
C SER A 64 1.27 -20.50 -3.65
N VAL A 65 2.21 -19.65 -3.27
CA VAL A 65 3.08 -18.91 -4.19
C VAL A 65 4.53 -19.28 -3.92
N GLU A 66 5.28 -19.55 -4.97
CA GLU A 66 6.71 -19.86 -4.95
C GLU A 66 7.48 -18.70 -5.59
N GLU A 67 8.47 -18.14 -4.90
CA GLU A 67 9.40 -17.18 -5.51
C GLU A 67 10.49 -17.95 -6.27
N THR A 68 10.51 -17.79 -7.59
CA THR A 68 11.59 -18.29 -8.43
C THR A 68 12.75 -17.28 -8.37
N GLU A 69 13.67 -17.44 -7.41
CA GLU A 69 14.99 -16.80 -7.50
C GLU A 69 15.90 -17.61 -8.48
N ASP A 70 16.90 -16.94 -9.07
CA ASP A 70 17.79 -17.55 -10.09
C ASP A 70 18.38 -18.88 -9.57
N PRO A 71 18.15 -20.01 -10.26
CA PRO A 71 18.71 -21.31 -9.88
C PRO A 71 20.24 -21.32 -9.68
N ARG A 72 20.95 -20.31 -10.19
CA ARG A 72 22.40 -20.13 -10.04
C ARG A 72 22.82 -19.70 -8.64
N GLU A 73 21.93 -19.12 -7.83
CA GLU A 73 22.26 -18.59 -6.51
C GLU A 73 22.11 -19.62 -5.38
N GLY A 74 21.57 -20.81 -5.68
CA GLY A 74 21.53 -21.94 -4.73
C GLY A 74 20.66 -21.70 -3.48
N ARG A 75 19.78 -20.70 -3.51
CA ARG A 75 18.87 -20.37 -2.42
C ARG A 75 17.63 -21.27 -2.47
N PRO A 76 17.07 -21.69 -1.31
CA PRO A 76 15.81 -22.41 -1.29
C PRO A 76 14.71 -21.64 -2.01
N MET A 77 13.87 -22.35 -2.76
CA MET A 77 12.59 -21.81 -3.21
C MET A 77 11.71 -21.58 -1.99
N ASP A 78 11.42 -20.31 -1.69
CA ASP A 78 10.55 -19.97 -0.57
C ASP A 78 9.08 -20.07 -1.02
N HIS A 79 8.28 -20.75 -0.21
CA HIS A 79 6.84 -20.89 -0.41
C HIS A 79 6.08 -19.99 0.56
N PHE A 80 5.11 -19.26 0.02
CA PHE A 80 4.28 -18.32 0.77
C PHE A 80 2.80 -18.62 0.57
N GLN A 81 2.04 -18.64 1.66
CA GLN A 81 0.58 -18.62 1.59
C GLN A 81 0.07 -17.18 1.45
N VAL A 82 -0.93 -17.02 0.60
CA VAL A 82 -1.68 -15.77 0.40
C VAL A 82 -3.15 -16.05 0.66
N HIS A 83 -3.74 -15.31 1.59
CA HIS A 83 -5.16 -15.35 1.92
C HIS A 83 -5.80 -14.01 1.53
N LEU A 84 -6.42 -13.94 0.34
CA LEU A 84 -6.91 -12.66 -0.18
C LEU A 84 -8.08 -12.09 0.63
N LYS A 85 -8.98 -12.95 1.15
CA LYS A 85 -10.12 -12.51 1.98
C LYS A 85 -9.67 -11.85 3.28
N GLU A 86 -8.67 -12.45 3.91
CA GLU A 86 -8.13 -11.99 5.20
C GLU A 86 -7.08 -10.90 5.04
N LYS A 87 -6.74 -10.55 3.79
CA LYS A 87 -5.65 -9.64 3.44
C LYS A 87 -4.32 -10.03 4.09
N MET A 88 -3.99 -11.32 4.04
CA MET A 88 -2.79 -11.88 4.65
C MET A 88 -1.85 -12.52 3.64
N CYS A 89 -0.56 -12.41 3.92
CA CYS A 89 0.49 -13.14 3.22
C CYS A 89 1.59 -13.49 4.22
N ASP A 90 2.18 -14.68 4.11
CA ASP A 90 3.25 -15.14 5.01
C ASP A 90 4.49 -14.23 4.98
N CYS A 91 4.69 -13.46 3.91
CA CYS A 91 5.79 -12.48 3.86
C CYS A 91 5.61 -11.28 4.81
N GLY A 92 4.45 -11.15 5.49
CA GLY A 92 4.16 -10.11 6.48
C GLY A 92 3.86 -8.71 5.90
N LYS A 93 4.25 -8.46 4.64
CA LYS A 93 4.11 -7.14 4.01
C LYS A 93 2.66 -6.74 3.82
N PHE A 94 1.78 -7.67 3.46
CA PHE A 94 0.39 -7.37 3.17
C PHE A 94 -0.35 -6.84 4.41
N GLN A 95 -0.12 -7.47 5.56
CA GLN A 95 -0.72 -7.06 6.84
C GLN A 95 -0.06 -5.79 7.37
N ALA A 96 1.27 -5.72 7.37
CA ALA A 96 2.01 -4.63 8.02
C ALA A 96 1.86 -3.28 7.31
N LEU A 97 1.65 -3.32 5.98
CA LEU A 97 1.63 -2.13 5.16
C LEU A 97 0.22 -1.81 4.66
N HIS A 98 -0.77 -2.66 4.90
CA HIS A 98 -2.09 -2.52 4.28
C HIS A 98 -2.02 -2.32 2.75
N LEU A 99 -0.98 -2.91 2.13
CA LEU A 99 -0.66 -2.78 0.72
C LEU A 99 -0.20 -4.14 0.19
N LEU A 100 -0.64 -4.43 -1.02
CA LEU A 100 -0.26 -5.63 -1.76
C LEU A 100 1.27 -5.82 -1.88
N CYS A 101 1.69 -7.08 -1.79
CA CYS A 101 3.05 -7.54 -2.09
C CYS A 101 3.08 -8.29 -3.44
N SER A 102 4.28 -8.68 -3.89
CA SER A 102 4.49 -9.45 -5.13
C SER A 102 3.64 -10.73 -5.18
N HIS A 103 3.56 -11.49 -4.09
CA HIS A 103 2.74 -12.71 -4.01
C HIS A 103 1.24 -12.45 -4.20
N VAL A 104 0.73 -11.36 -3.61
CA VAL A 104 -0.68 -10.96 -3.73
C VAL A 104 -1.00 -10.59 -5.17
N ILE A 105 -0.10 -9.89 -5.85
CA ILE A 105 -0.26 -9.57 -7.28
C ILE A 105 -0.25 -10.84 -8.12
N ALA A 106 0.68 -11.76 -7.87
CA ALA A 106 0.74 -13.04 -8.58
C ALA A 106 -0.55 -13.86 -8.41
N ALA A 107 -1.06 -13.96 -7.17
CA ALA A 107 -2.35 -14.57 -6.87
C ALA A 107 -3.50 -13.88 -7.60
N CYS A 108 -3.57 -12.55 -7.59
CA CYS A 108 -4.59 -11.77 -8.30
C CYS A 108 -4.55 -12.02 -9.82
N ASN A 109 -3.36 -12.01 -10.42
CA ASN A 109 -3.15 -12.29 -11.84
C ASN A 109 -3.62 -13.71 -12.20
N ARG A 110 -3.37 -14.69 -11.31
CA ARG A 110 -3.74 -16.09 -11.54
C ARG A 110 -5.24 -16.34 -11.68
N VAL A 111 -6.06 -15.51 -11.03
CA VAL A 111 -7.54 -15.59 -11.06
C VAL A 111 -8.19 -14.39 -11.76
N ASN A 112 -7.38 -13.56 -12.43
CA ASN A 112 -7.80 -12.38 -13.18
C ASN A 112 -8.68 -11.41 -12.37
N ILE A 113 -8.25 -11.12 -11.13
CA ILE A 113 -8.89 -10.13 -10.27
C ILE A 113 -8.01 -8.89 -10.20
N SER A 114 -8.64 -7.71 -10.22
CA SER A 114 -7.91 -6.46 -10.06
C SER A 114 -7.28 -6.38 -8.66
N TYR A 115 -5.95 -6.32 -8.60
CA TYR A 115 -5.23 -6.16 -7.33
C TYR A 115 -5.56 -4.85 -6.62
N GLN A 116 -6.11 -3.86 -7.34
CA GLN A 116 -6.50 -2.56 -6.77
C GLN A 116 -7.58 -2.69 -5.69
N ALA A 117 -8.38 -3.76 -5.72
CA ALA A 117 -9.38 -4.04 -4.68
C ALA A 117 -8.77 -4.30 -3.30
N PHE A 118 -7.47 -4.57 -3.23
CA PHE A 118 -6.75 -4.88 -2.00
C PHE A 118 -5.89 -3.72 -1.48
N ILE A 119 -5.86 -2.58 -2.18
CA ILE A 119 -5.19 -1.35 -1.71
C ILE A 119 -6.12 -0.67 -0.71
N ASP A 120 -5.59 -0.35 0.47
CA ASP A 120 -6.35 0.35 1.50
C ASP A 120 -6.59 1.83 1.16
N ASP A 121 -7.74 2.35 1.56
CA ASP A 121 -8.17 3.72 1.28
C ASP A 121 -7.27 4.76 1.95
N VAL A 122 -6.49 4.41 2.98
CA VAL A 122 -5.47 5.31 3.56
C VAL A 122 -4.44 5.80 2.54
N TYR A 123 -4.26 5.07 1.44
CA TYR A 123 -3.35 5.46 0.36
C TYR A 123 -4.00 6.30 -0.73
N ARG A 124 -5.32 6.47 -0.73
CA ARG A 124 -6.00 7.31 -1.72
C ARG A 124 -5.72 8.78 -1.46
N VAL A 125 -5.43 9.52 -2.53
CA VAL A 125 -5.19 10.97 -2.45
C VAL A 125 -6.41 11.69 -1.88
N GLY A 126 -7.63 11.23 -2.20
CA GLY A 126 -8.87 11.77 -1.62
C GLY A 126 -8.89 11.66 -0.09
N THR A 127 -8.57 10.49 0.46
CA THR A 127 -8.49 10.27 1.90
C THR A 127 -7.43 11.16 2.55
N VAL A 128 -6.24 11.24 1.96
CA VAL A 128 -5.16 12.11 2.44
C VAL A 128 -5.56 13.58 2.41
N ASN A 129 -6.30 14.02 1.39
CA ASN A 129 -6.76 15.40 1.29
C ASN A 129 -7.73 15.78 2.41
N VAL A 130 -8.65 14.88 2.77
CA VAL A 130 -9.59 15.10 3.88
C VAL A 130 -8.85 15.34 5.20
N VAL A 131 -7.76 14.60 5.45
CA VAL A 131 -6.93 14.79 6.66
C VAL A 131 -6.36 16.20 6.78
N TYR A 132 -6.07 16.85 5.65
CA TYR A 132 -5.52 18.20 5.63
C TYR A 132 -6.58 19.32 5.49
N ASP A 133 -7.85 18.97 5.31
CA ASP A 133 -8.96 19.93 5.31
C ASP A 133 -9.39 20.32 6.74
N GLU A 134 -8.86 19.62 7.74
CA GLU A 134 -9.09 19.91 9.16
C GLU A 134 -8.58 21.31 9.55
N ALA A 135 -9.47 22.09 10.15
CA ALA A 135 -9.15 23.43 10.60
C ALA A 135 -8.29 23.38 11.88
N PHE A 136 -7.21 24.16 11.89
CA PHE A 136 -6.46 24.46 13.12
C PHE A 136 -6.98 25.77 13.70
N PRO A 137 -7.96 25.74 14.64
CA PRO A 137 -8.46 26.96 15.26
C PRO A 137 -7.34 27.69 15.99
N VAL A 138 -7.38 29.02 16.05
CA VAL A 138 -6.43 29.77 16.87
C VAL A 138 -6.77 29.49 18.34
N VAL A 139 -5.81 28.92 19.08
CA VAL A 139 -5.90 28.65 20.54
C VAL A 139 -5.33 29.82 21.33
#